data_AF-X1A6L9-F1
#
_entry.id   AF-X1A6L9-F1
#
_cell.length_a   1.000
_cell.length_b   1.000
_cell.length_c   1.000
_cell.angle_alpha   90.00
_cell.angle_beta   90.00
_cell.angle_gamma   90.00
#
_symmetry.space_group_name_H-M   'P 1'
#
loop_
_entity.id
_entity.type
_entity.pdbx_description
1 polymer ?
#
loop_
_entity_poly.entity_id
_entity_poly.type
_entity_poly.pdbx_seq_one_letter_code
_entity_poly.pdbx_strand_id
1 'polypeptide(L)'
;MNLQRLITDYVEFKQSLGMRFNSEAVILKAFCKAVGNLDIEDVKSEAVKAYISGKGPITSFWHKKFIALSVFYRYAIGRGYTTSSPLPDTIPKLPKCYSAYIYSPDEFHRLIQATD
;
A
#
# COMPACT_ATOMS: atom_id res chain seq x y z
N MET A 1 12.02 -16.43 -7.38
CA MET A 1 10.57 -16.32 -7.62
C MET A 1 10.22 -14.94 -8.19
N ASN A 2 9.73 -14.87 -9.43
CA ASN A 2 9.33 -13.61 -10.07
C ASN A 2 8.29 -12.81 -9.26
N LEU A 3 8.54 -11.51 -9.07
CA LEU A 3 7.72 -10.63 -8.24
C LEU A 3 6.27 -10.50 -8.72
N GLN A 4 6.06 -10.31 -10.03
CA GLN A 4 4.70 -10.16 -10.58
C GLN A 4 3.88 -11.42 -10.34
N ARG A 5 4.46 -12.59 -10.61
CA ARG A 5 3.82 -13.88 -10.36
C ARG A 5 3.50 -14.07 -8.88
N LEU A 6 4.46 -13.81 -8.00
CA LEU A 6 4.26 -13.94 -6.56
C LEU A 6 3.14 -13.04 -6.01
N ILE A 7 3.02 -11.82 -6.54
CA ILE A 7 1.92 -10.93 -6.19
C ILE A 7 0.58 -11.50 -6.64
N THR A 8 0.49 -12.04 -7.86
CA THR A 8 -0.73 -12.70 -8.35
C THR A 8 -1.11 -13.87 -7.46
N ASP A 9 -0.17 -14.79 -7.19
CA ASP A 9 -0.38 -15.97 -6.34
C ASP A 9 -0.83 -15.56 -4.93
N TYR A 10 -0.22 -14.50 -4.37
CA TYR A 10 -0.58 -14.00 -3.05
C TYR A 10 -1.99 -13.36 -3.02
N VAL A 11 -2.35 -12.59 -4.04
CA VAL A 11 -3.68 -11.97 -4.14
C VAL A 11 -4.76 -13.04 -4.29
N GLU A 12 -4.55 -14.03 -5.16
CA GLU A 12 -5.46 -15.16 -5.35
C GLU A 12 -5.60 -15.97 -4.06
N PHE A 13 -4.49 -16.23 -3.35
CA PHE A 13 -4.52 -16.89 -2.05
C PHE A 13 -5.33 -16.10 -1.02
N LYS A 14 -5.22 -14.77 -0.97
CA LYS A 14 -6.01 -13.95 -0.04
C LYS A 14 -7.49 -13.94 -0.41
N GLN A 15 -7.80 -13.93 -1.70
CA GLN A 15 -9.18 -13.94 -2.18
C GLN A 15 -9.86 -15.30 -1.98
N SER A 16 -9.13 -16.41 -2.13
CA SER A 16 -9.67 -17.75 -1.85
C SER A 16 -9.99 -17.96 -0.36
N LEU A 17 -9.36 -17.20 0.54
CA LEU A 17 -9.70 -17.13 1.96
C LEU A 17 -10.92 -16.21 2.26
N GLY A 18 -11.61 -15.71 1.24
CA GLY A 18 -12.81 -14.88 1.37
C GLY A 18 -12.54 -13.38 1.53
N MET A 19 -11.30 -12.92 1.39
CA MET A 19 -10.98 -11.48 1.48
C MET A 19 -11.24 -10.80 0.14
N ARG A 20 -11.82 -9.58 0.14
CA ARG A 20 -11.92 -8.78 -1.09
C ARG A 20 -10.53 -8.41 -1.63
N PHE A 21 -9.64 -7.97 -0.75
CA PHE A 21 -8.21 -7.72 -1.00
C PHE A 21 -7.87 -6.75 -2.16
N ASN A 22 -8.84 -5.94 -2.61
CA ASN A 22 -8.69 -5.06 -3.77
C ASN A 22 -7.67 -3.93 -3.54
N SER A 23 -7.72 -3.29 -2.36
CA SER A 23 -6.85 -2.16 -2.02
C SER A 23 -5.38 -2.60 -1.99
N GLU A 24 -5.10 -3.70 -1.31
CA GLU A 24 -3.78 -4.30 -1.20
C GLU A 24 -3.29 -4.81 -2.56
N ALA A 25 -4.15 -5.44 -3.35
CA ALA A 25 -3.81 -5.86 -4.71
C ALA A 25 -3.37 -4.68 -5.59
N VAL A 26 -4.06 -3.54 -5.51
CA VAL A 26 -3.66 -2.32 -6.24
C VAL A 26 -2.30 -1.81 -5.75
N ILE A 27 -2.08 -1.78 -4.44
CA ILE A 27 -0.79 -1.37 -3.85
C ILE A 27 0.34 -2.29 -4.32
N LEU A 28 0.15 -3.61 -4.32
CA LEU A 28 1.19 -4.56 -4.71
C LEU A 28 1.47 -4.50 -6.22
N LYS A 29 0.43 -4.35 -7.05
CA LYS A 29 0.61 -4.15 -8.50
C LYS A 29 1.38 -2.86 -8.80
N ALA A 30 1.06 -1.77 -8.12
CA ALA A 30 1.79 -0.51 -8.25
C ALA A 30 3.24 -0.62 -7.76
N PHE A 31 3.49 -1.40 -6.71
CA PHE A 31 4.83 -1.71 -6.23
C PHE A 31 5.66 -2.44 -7.29
N CYS A 32 5.12 -3.52 -7.88
CA CYS A 32 5.79 -4.26 -8.95
C CYS A 32 6.12 -3.36 -10.15
N LYS A 33 5.22 -2.45 -10.54
CA LYS A 33 5.49 -1.47 -11.60
C LYS A 33 6.60 -0.49 -11.23
N ALA A 34 6.70 -0.10 -9.95
CA ALA A 34 7.68 0.87 -9.49
C ALA A 34 9.10 0.29 -9.36
N VAL A 35 9.23 -0.96 -8.93
CA VAL A 35 10.55 -1.61 -8.76
C VAL A 35 10.99 -2.40 -10.01
N GLY A 36 10.05 -2.73 -10.89
CA GLY A 36 10.28 -3.57 -12.08
C GLY A 36 9.89 -5.03 -11.84
N ASN A 37 9.77 -5.77 -12.95
CA ASN A 37 9.46 -7.20 -12.91
C ASN A 37 10.73 -8.04 -12.73
N LEU A 38 11.25 -8.04 -11.50
CA LEU A 38 12.47 -8.73 -11.10
C LEU A 38 12.15 -9.85 -10.10
N ASP A 39 13.17 -10.59 -9.67
CA ASP A 39 13.01 -11.62 -8.66
C ASP A 39 12.81 -10.98 -7.26
N ILE A 40 12.00 -11.60 -6.40
CA ILE A 40 11.64 -11.01 -5.09
C ILE A 40 12.87 -10.73 -4.20
N GLU A 41 13.94 -11.52 -4.36
CA GLU A 41 15.21 -11.37 -3.65
C GLU A 41 16.07 -10.20 -4.17
N ASP A 42 15.88 -9.80 -5.42
CA ASP A 42 16.63 -8.70 -6.05
C ASP A 42 16.03 -7.32 -5.73
N VAL A 43 14.90 -7.28 -5.01
CA VAL A 43 14.27 -6.03 -4.60
C VAL A 43 15.15 -5.31 -3.58
N LYS A 44 15.70 -4.16 -3.98
CA LYS A 44 16.53 -3.31 -3.12
C LYS A 44 15.70 -2.50 -2.13
N SER A 45 16.23 -2.31 -0.92
CA SER A 45 15.58 -1.54 0.16
C SER A 45 15.37 -0.07 -0.22
N GLU A 46 16.26 0.51 -1.03
CA GLU A 46 16.13 1.88 -1.52
C GLU A 46 14.91 2.03 -2.44
N ALA A 47 14.67 1.05 -3.31
CA ALA A 47 13.52 1.04 -4.21
C ALA A 47 12.20 0.88 -3.43
N VAL A 48 12.18 0.04 -2.40
CA VAL A 48 11.05 -0.10 -1.48
C VAL A 48 10.78 1.20 -0.72
N LYS A 49 11.82 1.81 -0.16
CA LYS A 49 11.72 3.09 0.56
C LYS A 49 11.20 4.20 -0.35
N ALA A 50 11.70 4.29 -1.59
CA ALA A 50 11.23 5.26 -2.58
C ALA A 50 9.75 5.04 -2.93
N TYR A 51 9.33 3.78 -3.12
CA TYR A 51 7.93 3.46 -3.41
C TYR A 51 6.97 3.82 -2.27
N ILE A 52 7.33 3.48 -1.03
CA ILE A 52 6.49 3.75 0.15
C ILE A 52 6.40 5.25 0.39
N SER A 53 7.53 5.96 0.33
CA SER A 53 7.61 7.41 0.58
C SER A 53 6.91 8.23 -0.49
N GLY A 54 6.99 7.81 -1.76
CA GLY A 54 6.51 8.62 -2.88
C GLY A 54 7.29 9.93 -3.01
N LYS A 55 6.72 10.92 -3.70
CA LYS A 55 7.36 12.22 -3.98
C LYS A 55 6.88 13.36 -3.06
N GLY A 56 5.98 13.08 -2.13
CA GLY A 56 5.26 14.09 -1.34
C GLY A 56 5.47 13.95 0.17
N PRO A 57 4.80 14.78 0.99
CA PRO A 57 4.83 14.65 2.43
C PRO A 57 4.29 13.29 2.87
N ILE A 58 4.68 12.86 4.07
CA ILE A 58 4.21 11.61 4.65
C ILE A 58 2.71 11.70 4.89
N THR A 59 1.96 10.79 4.27
CA THR A 59 0.49 10.69 4.41
C THR A 59 0.13 9.38 5.11
N SER A 60 -1.13 9.23 5.53
CA SER A 60 -1.65 7.94 6.01
C SER A 60 -1.50 6.82 4.97
N PHE A 61 -1.41 7.15 3.68
CA PHE A 61 -1.18 6.20 2.60
C PHE A 61 0.22 5.57 2.66
N TRP A 62 1.21 6.27 3.24
CA TRP A 62 2.53 5.70 3.55
C TRP A 62 2.39 4.42 4.38
N HIS A 63 1.59 4.49 5.46
CA HIS A 63 1.38 3.36 6.36
C HIS A 63 0.58 2.24 5.70
N LYS A 64 -0.41 2.57 4.86
CA LYS A 64 -1.15 1.57 4.09
C LYS A 64 -0.23 0.78 3.16
N LYS A 65 0.69 1.46 2.45
CA LYS A 65 1.71 0.79 1.64
C LYS A 65 2.62 -0.08 2.51
N PHE A 66 3.15 0.47 3.59
CA PHE A 66 4.05 -0.26 4.49
C PHE A 66 3.40 -1.56 4.99
N ILE A 67 2.19 -1.49 5.56
CA ILE A 67 1.48 -2.66 6.08
C ILE A 67 1.21 -3.70 4.97
N ALA A 68 0.74 -3.27 3.80
CA ALA A 68 0.48 -4.18 2.68
C ALA A 68 1.75 -4.93 2.25
N LEU A 69 2.88 -4.23 2.14
CA LEU A 69 4.17 -4.84 1.81
C LEU A 69 4.69 -5.72 2.96
N SER A 70 4.54 -5.33 4.24
CA SER A 70 4.98 -6.13 5.39
C SER A 70 4.31 -7.50 5.43
N VAL A 71 2.99 -7.55 5.22
CA VAL A 71 2.26 -8.81 5.24
C VAL A 71 2.58 -9.66 4.00
N PHE A 72 2.78 -9.02 2.85
CA PHE A 72 3.24 -9.69 1.63
C PHE A 72 4.63 -10.33 1.79
N TYR A 73 5.62 -9.61 2.30
CA TYR A 73 6.96 -10.15 2.55
C TYR A 73 6.95 -11.26 3.61
N ARG A 74 6.11 -11.15 4.64
CA ARG A 74 5.92 -12.24 5.62
C ARG A 74 5.38 -13.50 4.96
N TYR A 75 4.44 -13.38 4.03
CA TYR A 75 3.96 -14.50 3.23
C TYR A 75 5.06 -15.09 2.35
N ALA A 76 5.84 -14.25 1.68
CA ALA A 76 6.94 -14.68 0.82
C ALA A 76 8.02 -15.45 1.61
N ILE A 77 8.39 -14.95 2.79
CA ILE A 77 9.33 -15.59 3.71
C ILE A 77 8.78 -16.93 4.21
N GLY A 78 7.53 -16.96 4.67
CA GLY A 78 6.89 -18.19 5.16
C GLY A 78 6.76 -19.29 4.10
N ARG A 79 6.80 -18.94 2.82
CA ARG A 79 6.82 -19.87 1.68
C ARG A 79 8.21 -20.20 1.16
N GLY A 80 9.26 -19.59 1.72
CA GLY A 80 10.64 -19.80 1.30
C GLY A 80 11.02 -19.13 -0.03
N TYR A 81 10.28 -18.11 -0.47
CA TYR A 81 10.59 -17.38 -1.70
C TYR A 81 11.63 -16.27 -1.51
N THR A 82 11.87 -15.85 -0.27
CA THR A 82 12.91 -14.91 0.12
C THR A 82 13.25 -15.14 1.59
N THR A 83 14.45 -14.77 2.02
CA THR A 83 14.93 -14.95 3.40
C THR A 83 14.68 -13.74 4.29
N SER A 84 14.47 -12.56 3.71
CA SER A 84 14.37 -11.31 4.45
C SER A 84 13.40 -10.31 3.80
N SER A 85 13.07 -9.24 4.52
CA SER A 85 12.24 -8.16 4.01
C SER A 85 13.06 -6.88 3.81
N PRO A 86 13.03 -6.23 2.64
CA PRO A 86 13.74 -4.99 2.36
C PRO A 86 12.96 -3.75 2.86
N LEU A 87 12.01 -3.93 3.78
CA LEU A 87 11.19 -2.86 4.33
C LEU A 87 12.00 -1.99 5.30
N PRO A 88 11.70 -0.68 5.39
CA PRO A 88 12.39 0.19 6.33
C PRO A 88 12.02 -0.16 7.78
N ASP A 89 13.01 -0.26 8.65
CA ASP A 89 12.79 -0.48 10.09
C ASP A 89 12.23 0.76 10.79
N THR A 90 12.55 1.94 10.26
CA THR A 90 12.07 3.22 10.80
C THR A 90 10.73 3.59 10.22
N ILE A 91 9.68 3.47 11.02
CA ILE A 91 8.32 3.88 10.69
C ILE A 91 8.12 5.33 11.16
N PRO A 92 7.80 6.27 10.25
CA PRO A 92 7.51 7.65 10.63
C PRO A 92 6.22 7.73 11.47
N LYS A 93 6.09 8.79 12.26
CA LYS A 93 4.85 9.06 12.99
C LYS A 93 3.72 9.40 12.00
N LEU A 94 2.52 8.92 12.30
CA LEU A 94 1.33 9.22 11.50
C LEU A 94 1.12 10.75 11.48
N PRO A 95 0.90 11.37 10.32
CA PRO A 95 0.52 12.77 10.27
C PRO A 95 -0.78 13.00 11.04
N LYS A 96 -0.97 14.21 11.57
CA LYS A 96 -2.21 14.59 12.26
C LYS A 96 -3.40 14.27 11.36
N CYS A 97 -4.40 13.59 11.91
CA CYS A 97 -5.60 13.26 11.15
C CYS A 97 -6.25 14.54 10.64
N TYR A 98 -6.70 14.52 9.39
CA TYR A 98 -7.45 15.64 8.83
C TYR A 98 -8.76 15.80 9.61
N SER A 99 -8.98 16.99 10.18
CA SER A 99 -10.26 17.34 10.76
C SER A 99 -11.19 17.72 9.61
N ALA A 100 -12.18 16.87 9.31
CA ALA A 100 -13.17 17.19 8.31
C ALA A 100 -13.89 18.49 8.70
N TYR A 101 -14.10 19.35 7.71
CA TYR A 101 -14.92 20.54 7.91
C TYR A 101 -16.38 20.10 8.01
N ILE A 102 -17.04 20.45 9.12
CA ILE A 102 -18.45 20.15 9.35
C ILE A 102 -19.24 21.38 8.93
N TYR A 103 -20.06 21.25 7.89
CA TYR A 103 -20.91 22.33 7.39
C TYR A 103 -21.98 22.70 8.42
N SER A 104 -22.24 23.99 8.55
CA SER A 104 -23.44 24.50 9.21
C SER A 104 -24.70 24.22 8.37
N PRO A 105 -25.89 24.22 8.98
CA PRO A 105 -27.14 24.08 8.22
C PRO A 105 -27.26 25.07 7.07
N ASP A 106 -26.85 26.34 7.25
CA ASP A 106 -26.94 27.36 6.21
C ASP A 106 -25.97 27.09 5.04
N GLU A 107 -24.75 26.64 5.34
CA GLU A 107 -23.79 26.25 4.30
C GLU A 107 -24.27 25.04 3.50
N PHE A 108 -24.92 24.09 4.18
CA PHE A 108 -25.51 22.94 3.52
C PHE A 108 -26.64 23.35 2.56
N HIS A 109 -27.53 24.26 2.98
CA HIS A 109 -28.57 24.80 2.08
C HIS A 109 -27.97 25.53 0.87
N ARG A 110 -26.92 26.32 1.07
CA ARG A 110 -26.21 26.99 -0.03
C ARG A 110 -25.57 25.99 -1.00
N LEU A 111 -25.00 24.90 -0.50
CA LEU A 111 -24.43 23.85 -1.35
C LEU A 111 -25.49 23.16 -2.21
N ILE A 112 -26.67 22.88 -1.65
CA ILE A 112 -27.78 22.28 -2.42
C ILE A 112 -28.27 23.24 -3.51
N GLN A 113 -28.51 24.50 -3.17
CA GLN A 113 -28.96 25.52 -4.15
C GLN A 113 -27.98 25.72 -5.30
N ALA A 114 -26.69 25.47 -5.09
CA ALA A 114 -25.66 25.60 -6.13
C ALA A 114 -25.62 24.41 -7.12
N THR A 115 -26.42 23.36 -6.89
CA THR A 115 -26.51 22.19 -7.78
C THR A 115 -27.75 22.17 -8.68
N ASP A 116 -28.68 23.10 -8.47
CA ASP A 116 -29.85 23.37 -9.32
C ASP A 116 -29.48 24.32 -10.48
#